data_AF-A0A925XJ85-F1
#
_entry.id   AF-A0A925XJ85-F1
#
_cell.length_a   1.000
_cell.length_b   1.000
_cell.length_c   1.000
_cell.angle_alpha   90.00
_cell.angle_beta   90.00
_cell.angle_gamma   90.00
#
_symmetry.space_group_name_H-M   'P 1'
#
loop_
_entity.id
_entity.type
_entity.pdbx_description
1 polymer ?
#
loop_
_entity_poly.entity_id
_entity_poly.type
_entity_poly.pdbx_seq_one_letter_code
_entity_poly.pdbx_strand_id
1 'polypeptide(L)'
;SITMTAAGTGTLLIIRRELYAHGDIGEPSRPAVAPATRRFGVLERVVDEPKPDVAVAKAKTNPTLSKSSVEKAIKDGVQWSGNHFGERSSEWVTYYYYGIERVAALLNVEKIGTHDWYDEGATELLKRQRPDGSWADNAQAVPATSLAILFLTKATSTILPKPKTRPALVGGGLLIGGRGLPDNLNAVQVKEGEIATRKLQGRVDGLLADLEQSSDAKVEAVQAAVVEAVQLDRPEDLIGQVDRLKKLATDTRVEVRRTAMWALGRTGNISGATLLIRGLSDADESVSREASVGLSILSRKPEGCGLPIDPTEGLKDDASDEERKTHLDKWRKDSASLWQKWYFKVRPYDERDDRTLLKRKS
;
A
#
# COMPACT_ATOMS: atom_id res chain seq x y z
N SER A 1 -24.54 -2.64 23.98
CA SER A 1 -24.88 -1.78 22.83
C SER A 1 -23.70 -1.76 21.87
N ILE A 2 -23.90 -2.18 20.62
CA ILE A 2 -22.82 -2.42 19.64
C ILE A 2 -22.04 -1.15 19.33
N THR A 3 -22.75 -0.04 19.14
CA THR A 3 -22.19 1.29 18.91
C THR A 3 -21.26 1.74 20.04
N MET A 4 -21.68 1.51 21.30
CA MET A 4 -20.89 1.90 22.46
C MET A 4 -19.63 1.06 22.62
N THR A 5 -19.68 -0.24 22.28
CA THR A 5 -18.49 -1.09 22.29
C THR A 5 -17.46 -0.60 21.26
N ALA A 6 -17.87 -0.35 20.02
CA ALA A 6 -16.96 0.16 18.98
C ALA A 6 -16.33 1.52 19.37
N ALA A 7 -17.14 2.44 19.88
CA ALA A 7 -16.65 3.74 20.35
C ALA A 7 -15.71 3.63 21.56
N GLY A 8 -16.04 2.76 22.52
CA GLY A 8 -15.24 2.49 23.72
C GLY A 8 -13.90 1.87 23.38
N THR A 9 -13.88 0.84 22.52
CA THR A 9 -12.65 0.19 22.04
C THR A 9 -11.76 1.16 21.29
N GLY A 10 -12.32 1.99 20.39
CA GLY A 10 -11.56 3.04 19.70
C GLY A 10 -10.92 4.05 20.66
N THR A 11 -11.65 4.43 21.72
CA THR A 11 -11.14 5.34 22.75
C THR A 11 -10.02 4.69 23.57
N LEU A 12 -10.16 3.42 23.95
CA LEU A 12 -9.11 2.68 24.65
C LEU A 12 -7.83 2.55 23.81
N LEU A 13 -7.96 2.40 22.50
CA LEU A 13 -6.81 2.39 21.58
C LEU A 13 -6.08 3.73 21.54
N ILE A 14 -6.82 4.85 21.58
CA ILE A 14 -6.22 6.19 21.72
C ILE A 14 -5.55 6.33 23.08
N ILE A 15 -6.21 5.95 24.18
CA ILE A 15 -5.63 5.98 25.53
C ILE A 15 -4.36 5.14 25.59
N ARG A 16 -4.37 3.94 25.00
CA ARG A 16 -3.19 3.09 24.92
C ARG A 16 -2.05 3.79 24.19
N ARG A 17 -2.37 4.42 23.06
CA ARG A 17 -1.42 5.14 22.23
C ARG A 17 -0.83 6.36 22.94
N GLU A 18 -1.64 7.17 23.62
CA GLU A 18 -1.18 8.38 24.31
C GLU A 18 -0.41 8.07 25.59
N LEU A 19 -0.86 7.08 26.37
CA LEU A 19 -0.24 6.75 27.66
C LEU A 19 0.97 5.80 27.53
N TYR A 20 1.05 4.99 26.47
CA TYR A 20 2.08 3.95 26.30
C TYR A 20 2.78 3.99 24.93
N ALA A 21 2.86 5.16 24.30
CA ALA A 21 3.43 5.38 22.95
C ALA A 21 4.88 4.88 22.77
N HIS A 22 5.64 4.70 23.85
CA HIS A 22 7.10 4.51 23.84
C HIS A 22 7.59 3.25 24.58
N GLY A 23 6.72 2.30 24.90
CA GLY A 23 7.09 1.07 25.60
C GLY A 23 6.36 0.88 26.94
N ASP A 24 6.52 -0.30 27.53
CA ASP A 24 5.88 -0.68 28.80
C ASP A 24 6.37 0.15 29.98
N ILE A 25 5.45 0.82 30.67
CA ILE A 25 5.67 1.28 32.04
C ILE A 25 5.16 0.16 32.95
N GLY A 26 6.08 -0.70 33.39
CA GLY A 26 5.85 -1.59 34.53
C GLY A 26 5.72 -3.09 34.23
N GLU A 27 6.59 -3.70 33.43
CA GLU A 27 6.95 -5.09 33.73
C GLU A 27 7.98 -5.09 34.88
N PRO A 28 7.76 -5.83 35.99
CA PRO A 28 8.83 -6.06 36.95
C PRO A 28 9.95 -6.76 36.20
N SER A 29 11.18 -6.22 36.29
CA SER A 29 12.37 -6.90 35.80
C SER A 29 12.38 -8.31 36.37
N ARG A 30 12.18 -9.32 35.52
CA ARG A 30 12.38 -10.71 35.92
C ARG A 30 13.81 -10.80 36.44
N PRO A 31 14.07 -11.38 37.63
CA PRO A 31 15.44 -11.49 38.14
C PRO A 31 16.28 -12.19 37.08
N ALA A 32 17.44 -11.62 36.77
CA ALA A 32 18.38 -12.22 35.82
C ALA A 32 18.67 -13.66 36.26
N VAL A 33 18.21 -14.63 35.47
CA VAL A 33 18.58 -16.03 35.68
C VAL A 33 20.08 -16.14 35.42
N ALA A 34 20.82 -16.63 36.41
CA ALA A 34 22.27 -16.81 36.32
C ALA A 34 22.63 -17.65 35.07
N PRO A 35 23.73 -17.34 34.37
CA PRO A 35 24.03 -17.96 33.08
C PRO A 35 24.32 -19.46 33.28
N ALA A 36 23.46 -20.30 32.72
CA ALA A 36 23.72 -21.74 32.62
C ALA A 36 24.88 -21.98 31.63
N THR A 37 25.73 -22.96 31.95
CA THR A 37 26.90 -23.34 31.16
C THR A 37 26.51 -23.75 29.74
N ARG A 38 27.09 -23.07 28.75
CA ARG A 38 26.80 -23.23 27.32
C ARG A 38 27.19 -24.64 26.85
N ARG A 39 26.24 -25.38 26.26
CA ARG A 39 26.53 -26.63 25.53
C ARG A 39 26.59 -26.32 24.02
N PHE A 40 27.65 -26.78 23.37
CA PHE A 40 27.85 -26.64 21.93
C PHE A 40 26.79 -27.44 21.14
N GLY A 41 26.26 -26.85 20.06
CA GLY A 41 25.49 -27.59 19.04
C GLY A 41 23.98 -27.33 18.96
N VAL A 42 23.43 -26.39 19.72
CA VAL A 42 22.02 -25.97 19.58
C VAL A 42 21.97 -24.51 19.14
N LEU A 43 21.29 -24.22 18.04
CA LEU A 43 21.06 -22.85 17.56
C LEU A 43 20.04 -22.16 18.49
N GLU A 44 20.47 -21.13 19.20
CA GLU A 44 19.59 -20.25 19.97
C GLU A 44 19.18 -19.02 19.15
N ARG A 45 17.97 -18.53 19.42
CA ARG A 45 17.42 -17.32 18.82
C ARG A 45 18.23 -16.11 19.30
N VAL A 46 18.84 -15.38 18.37
CA VAL A 46 19.46 -14.07 18.64
C VAL A 46 18.36 -13.13 19.16
N VAL A 47 18.50 -12.71 20.41
CA VAL A 47 17.77 -11.55 20.95
C VAL A 47 18.65 -10.36 20.65
N ASP A 48 18.19 -9.45 19.80
CA ASP A 48 18.90 -8.22 19.49
C ASP A 48 19.13 -7.42 20.79
N GLU A 49 20.38 -7.01 21.03
CA GLU A 49 20.69 -6.09 22.12
C GLU A 49 19.97 -4.75 21.88
N PRO A 50 19.36 -4.14 22.92
CA PRO A 50 18.68 -2.87 22.77
C PRO A 50 19.70 -1.77 22.43
N LYS A 51 19.45 -1.05 21.32
CA LYS A 51 20.20 0.15 20.93
C LYS A 51 20.08 1.24 22.01
N PRO A 52 21.12 2.06 22.21
CA PRO A 52 21.13 3.08 23.26
C PRO A 52 20.03 4.12 23.02
N ASP A 53 19.39 4.50 24.13
CA ASP A 53 18.17 5.30 24.21
C ASP A 53 18.21 6.59 23.36
N VAL A 54 17.26 6.71 22.45
CA VAL A 54 16.82 8.02 21.95
C VAL A 54 16.07 8.69 23.10
N ALA A 55 16.53 9.86 23.52
CA ALA A 55 16.01 10.62 24.66
C ALA A 55 14.47 10.56 24.75
N VAL A 56 13.98 9.82 25.74
CA VAL A 56 12.57 9.58 25.99
C VAL A 56 11.93 10.87 26.46
N ALA A 57 10.98 11.41 25.69
CA ALA A 57 10.07 12.42 26.19
C ALA A 57 9.24 11.78 27.31
N LYS A 58 9.58 12.07 28.57
CA LYS A 58 8.83 11.58 29.73
C LYS A 58 7.37 11.99 29.60
N ALA A 59 6.46 11.02 29.67
CA ALA A 59 5.03 11.28 29.78
C ALA A 59 4.80 12.26 30.95
N LYS A 60 3.99 13.31 30.73
CA LYS A 60 3.74 14.38 31.72
C LYS A 60 3.01 13.88 32.98
N THR A 61 2.52 12.63 33.00
CA THR A 61 1.71 12.06 34.07
C THR A 61 1.97 10.56 34.21
N ASN A 62 2.03 10.06 35.45
CA ASN A 62 2.09 8.62 35.74
C ASN A 62 0.66 8.02 35.63
N PRO A 63 0.40 7.10 34.69
CA PRO A 63 -0.91 6.44 34.60
C PRO A 63 -1.19 5.61 35.86
N THR A 64 -2.39 5.71 36.40
CA THR A 64 -2.87 4.85 37.51
C THR A 64 -3.43 3.51 37.03
N LEU A 65 -3.68 3.39 35.73
CA LEU A 65 -4.21 2.20 35.08
C LEU A 65 -3.07 1.33 34.55
N SER A 66 -3.17 0.01 34.69
CA SER A 66 -2.19 -0.90 34.11
C SER A 66 -2.40 -1.05 32.60
N LYS A 67 -1.30 -1.10 31.84
CA LYS A 67 -1.34 -1.33 30.39
C LYS A 67 -2.01 -2.65 30.04
N SER A 68 -1.72 -3.71 30.80
CA SER A 68 -2.31 -5.04 30.60
C SER A 68 -3.84 -5.04 30.77
N SER A 69 -4.38 -4.25 31.70
CA SER A 69 -5.83 -4.08 31.83
C SER A 69 -6.44 -3.35 30.64
N VAL A 70 -5.77 -2.31 30.12
CA VAL A 70 -6.19 -1.60 28.89
C VAL A 70 -6.14 -2.55 27.69
N GLU A 71 -5.07 -3.30 27.51
CA GLU A 71 -4.89 -4.24 26.40
C GLU A 71 -5.90 -5.39 26.45
N LYS A 72 -6.18 -5.92 27.65
CA LYS A 72 -7.25 -6.91 27.83
C LYS A 72 -8.60 -6.34 27.42
N ALA A 73 -8.95 -5.13 27.87
CA ALA A 73 -10.22 -4.50 27.51
C ALA A 73 -10.34 -4.21 26.01
N ILE A 74 -9.24 -3.82 25.36
CA ILE A 74 -9.19 -3.68 23.89
C ILE A 74 -9.44 -5.03 23.22
N LYS A 75 -8.72 -6.08 23.62
CA LYS A 75 -8.86 -7.43 23.05
C LYS A 75 -10.29 -7.93 23.16
N ASP A 76 -10.88 -7.82 24.35
CA ASP A 76 -12.25 -8.24 24.63
C ASP A 76 -13.25 -7.45 23.75
N GLY A 77 -13.05 -6.14 23.61
CA GLY A 77 -13.90 -5.27 22.78
C GLY A 77 -13.79 -5.54 21.27
N VAL A 78 -12.58 -5.81 20.77
CA VAL A 78 -12.35 -6.19 19.36
C VAL A 78 -12.97 -7.55 19.05
N GLN A 79 -12.76 -8.54 19.92
CA GLN A 79 -13.35 -9.87 19.76
C GLN A 79 -14.88 -9.80 19.77
N TRP A 80 -15.45 -9.05 20.71
CA TRP A 80 -16.89 -8.83 20.75
C TRP A 80 -17.39 -8.12 19.48
N SER A 81 -16.68 -7.10 19.00
CA SER A 81 -17.05 -6.37 17.78
C SER A 81 -16.99 -7.24 16.52
N GLY A 82 -16.04 -8.18 16.44
CA GLY A 82 -15.97 -9.14 15.34
C GLY A 82 -17.12 -10.13 15.33
N ASN A 83 -17.57 -10.57 16.50
CA ASN A 83 -18.70 -11.51 16.62
C ASN A 83 -20.07 -10.86 16.35
N HIS A 84 -20.19 -9.54 16.52
CA HIS A 84 -21.43 -8.79 16.36
C HIS A 84 -21.33 -7.78 15.20
N PHE A 85 -20.42 -8.03 14.25
CA PHE A 85 -20.18 -7.12 13.14
C PHE A 85 -21.42 -7.04 12.24
N GLY A 86 -21.85 -5.81 11.91
CA GLY A 86 -23.01 -5.60 11.04
C GLY A 86 -24.36 -5.98 11.66
N GLU A 87 -24.41 -6.40 12.93
CA GLU A 87 -25.67 -6.55 13.64
C GLU A 87 -26.42 -5.21 13.67
N ARG A 88 -27.75 -5.26 13.51
CA ARG A 88 -28.61 -4.09 13.25
C ARG A 88 -28.60 -3.09 14.41
N SER A 89 -27.61 -2.21 14.45
CA SER A 89 -27.72 -0.92 15.12
C SER A 89 -28.53 -0.01 14.22
N SER A 90 -29.86 -0.05 14.30
CA SER A 90 -30.72 0.78 13.44
C SER A 90 -30.68 2.26 13.80
N GLU A 91 -30.31 2.59 15.03
CA GLU A 91 -30.45 3.94 15.58
C GLU A 91 -29.22 4.82 15.37
N TRP A 92 -28.01 4.27 15.45
CA TRP A 92 -26.76 5.04 15.41
C TRP A 92 -25.75 4.40 14.45
N VAL A 93 -26.22 4.09 13.25
CA VAL A 93 -25.50 3.34 12.21
C VAL A 93 -24.20 4.04 11.83
N THR A 94 -24.26 5.32 11.52
CA THR A 94 -23.11 6.09 11.03
C THR A 94 -22.05 6.26 12.11
N TYR A 95 -22.48 6.46 13.36
CA TYR A 95 -21.59 6.52 14.49
C TYR A 95 -20.94 5.17 14.81
N TYR A 96 -21.68 4.06 14.67
CA TYR A 96 -21.14 2.72 14.80
C TYR A 96 -20.04 2.45 13.77
N TYR A 97 -20.31 2.69 12.48
CA TYR A 97 -19.31 2.45 11.44
C TYR A 97 -18.08 3.33 11.63
N TYR A 98 -18.24 4.62 11.96
CA TYR A 98 -17.09 5.45 12.31
C TYR A 98 -16.31 4.93 13.53
N GLY A 99 -16.99 4.35 14.53
CA GLY A 99 -16.34 3.65 15.64
C GLY A 99 -15.49 2.46 15.18
N ILE A 100 -16.03 1.65 14.26
CA ILE A 100 -15.34 0.52 13.63
C ILE A 100 -14.11 0.98 12.83
N GLU A 101 -14.23 2.05 12.03
CA GLU A 101 -13.09 2.59 11.25
C GLU A 101 -11.96 3.01 12.18
N ARG A 102 -12.27 3.69 13.29
CA ARG A 102 -11.24 4.05 14.28
C ARG A 102 -10.55 2.84 14.88
N VAL A 103 -11.31 1.81 15.25
CA VAL A 103 -10.76 0.56 15.81
C VAL A 103 -9.82 -0.10 14.79
N ALA A 104 -10.28 -0.25 13.55
CA ALA A 104 -9.50 -0.88 12.49
C ALA A 104 -8.25 -0.07 12.12
N ALA A 105 -8.36 1.24 12.01
CA ALA A 105 -7.25 2.13 11.67
C ALA A 105 -6.18 2.13 12.77
N LEU A 106 -6.57 2.23 14.05
CA LEU A 106 -5.64 2.26 15.18
C LEU A 106 -4.94 0.92 15.42
N LEU A 107 -5.59 -0.20 15.05
CA LEU A 107 -4.98 -1.53 15.06
C LEU A 107 -4.23 -1.86 13.77
N ASN A 108 -4.41 -1.05 12.72
CA ASN A 108 -3.91 -1.29 11.37
C ASN A 108 -4.28 -2.68 10.83
N VAL A 109 -5.58 -3.02 10.89
CA VAL A 109 -6.11 -4.31 10.44
C VAL A 109 -7.08 -4.15 9.27
N GLU A 110 -7.05 -5.12 8.35
CA GLU A 110 -7.99 -5.20 7.23
C GLU A 110 -9.29 -5.92 7.61
N LYS A 111 -9.28 -6.71 8.69
CA LYS A 111 -10.44 -7.49 9.14
C LYS A 111 -10.70 -7.32 10.64
N ILE A 112 -11.97 -7.40 11.02
CA ILE A 112 -12.39 -7.53 12.43
C ILE A 112 -13.15 -8.84 12.56
N GLY A 113 -12.58 -9.81 13.29
CA GLY A 113 -13.07 -11.18 13.25
C GLY A 113 -12.92 -11.76 11.84
N THR A 114 -14.01 -12.26 11.27
CA THR A 114 -14.06 -12.80 9.90
C THR A 114 -14.47 -11.76 8.85
N HIS A 115 -14.79 -10.53 9.27
CA HIS A 115 -15.42 -9.52 8.42
C HIS A 115 -14.40 -8.57 7.79
N ASP A 116 -14.55 -8.30 6.49
CA ASP A 116 -13.88 -7.17 5.83
C ASP A 116 -14.62 -5.90 6.23
N TRP A 117 -14.09 -5.24 7.27
CA TRP A 117 -14.83 -4.18 7.93
C TRP A 117 -15.12 -3.01 6.99
N TYR A 118 -14.25 -2.76 6.00
CA TYR A 118 -14.39 -1.62 5.11
C TYR A 118 -15.34 -1.95 3.97
N ASP A 119 -15.17 -3.08 3.29
CA ASP A 119 -16.01 -3.46 2.17
C ASP A 119 -17.47 -3.66 2.62
N GLU A 120 -17.66 -4.39 3.72
CA GLU A 120 -18.99 -4.64 4.28
C GLU A 120 -19.64 -3.35 4.81
N GLY A 121 -18.86 -2.52 5.53
CA GLY A 121 -19.37 -1.25 6.08
C GLY A 121 -19.66 -0.21 5.00
N ALA A 122 -18.83 -0.11 3.97
CA ALA A 122 -19.03 0.81 2.85
C ALA A 122 -20.27 0.41 2.04
N THR A 123 -20.42 -0.89 1.78
CA THR A 123 -21.61 -1.45 1.13
C THR A 123 -22.88 -1.08 1.89
N GLU A 124 -22.89 -1.22 3.22
CA GLU A 124 -24.06 -0.86 4.03
C GLU A 124 -24.33 0.65 4.10
N LEU A 125 -23.29 1.48 4.17
CA LEU A 125 -23.48 2.93 4.10
C LEU A 125 -24.02 3.35 2.74
N LEU A 126 -23.47 2.86 1.63
CA LEU A 126 -23.92 3.22 0.29
C LEU A 126 -25.38 2.81 0.04
N LYS A 127 -25.83 1.66 0.55
CA LYS A 127 -27.26 1.26 0.49
C LYS A 127 -28.19 2.23 1.21
N ARG A 128 -27.68 2.96 2.22
CA ARG A 128 -28.44 3.89 3.07
C ARG A 128 -28.30 5.34 2.63
N GLN A 129 -27.49 5.61 1.60
CA GLN A 129 -27.32 6.95 1.06
C GLN A 129 -28.63 7.44 0.44
N ARG A 130 -29.04 8.67 0.78
CA ARG A 130 -30.21 9.32 0.20
C ARG A 130 -29.89 9.85 -1.22
N PRO A 131 -30.91 10.15 -2.05
CA PRO A 131 -30.69 10.67 -3.40
C PRO A 131 -29.91 11.98 -3.47
N ASP A 132 -29.98 12.80 -2.43
CA ASP A 132 -29.21 14.05 -2.30
C ASP A 132 -27.75 13.82 -1.84
N GLY A 133 -27.36 12.56 -1.65
CA GLY A 133 -26.03 12.15 -1.19
C GLY A 133 -25.87 12.14 0.33
N SER A 134 -26.88 12.55 1.10
CA SER A 134 -26.81 12.62 2.56
C SER A 134 -27.07 11.27 3.25
N TRP A 135 -26.62 11.17 4.50
CA TRP A 135 -27.01 10.11 5.43
C TRP A 135 -27.75 10.70 6.61
N ALA A 136 -28.67 9.94 7.19
CA ALA A 136 -29.32 10.30 8.44
C ALA A 136 -29.66 9.07 9.27
N ASP A 137 -29.43 9.18 10.57
CA ASP A 137 -29.87 8.26 11.62
C ASP A 137 -30.23 9.11 12.87
N ASN A 138 -30.22 8.57 14.09
CA ASN A 138 -30.52 9.35 15.29
C ASN A 138 -29.52 10.50 15.55
N ALA A 139 -28.37 10.51 14.88
CA ALA A 139 -27.44 11.64 14.90
C ALA A 139 -27.90 12.83 14.04
N GLN A 140 -29.02 12.70 13.31
CA GLN A 140 -29.54 13.67 12.33
C GLN A 140 -28.63 13.80 11.10
N ALA A 141 -29.13 14.49 10.07
CA ALA A 141 -28.52 14.45 8.73
C ALA A 141 -27.06 14.97 8.70
N VAL A 142 -26.76 16.07 9.39
CA VAL A 142 -25.43 16.69 9.33
C VAL A 142 -24.36 15.82 10.01
N PRO A 143 -24.52 15.40 11.29
CA PRO A 143 -23.57 14.50 11.92
C PRO A 143 -23.47 13.14 11.22
N ALA A 144 -24.61 12.55 10.82
CA ALA A 144 -24.61 11.26 10.15
C ALA A 144 -23.85 11.29 8.82
N THR A 145 -24.06 12.34 8.01
CA THR A 145 -23.31 12.55 6.75
C THR A 145 -21.81 12.71 7.02
N SER A 146 -21.45 13.50 8.02
CA SER A 146 -20.04 13.70 8.41
C SER A 146 -19.38 12.38 8.83
N LEU A 147 -20.04 11.60 9.68
CA LEU A 147 -19.55 10.30 10.16
C LEU A 147 -19.44 9.27 9.04
N ALA A 148 -20.41 9.23 8.12
CA ALA A 148 -20.37 8.37 6.94
C ALA A 148 -19.18 8.71 6.04
N ILE A 149 -18.91 10.01 5.80
CA ILE A 149 -17.76 10.44 5.00
C ILE A 149 -16.44 10.08 5.71
N LEU A 150 -16.33 10.27 7.02
CA LEU A 150 -15.13 9.89 7.79
C LEU A 150 -14.83 8.39 7.65
N PHE A 151 -15.87 7.55 7.69
CA PHE A 151 -15.73 6.12 7.41
C PHE A 151 -15.25 5.85 5.98
N LEU A 152 -15.97 6.38 4.97
CA LEU A 152 -15.70 6.10 3.55
C LEU A 152 -14.34 6.62 3.09
N THR A 153 -13.80 7.64 3.75
CA THR A 153 -12.47 8.21 3.46
C THR A 153 -11.35 7.58 4.27
N LYS A 154 -11.66 6.63 5.19
CA LYS A 154 -10.70 6.05 6.15
C LYS A 154 -9.95 7.14 6.91
N ALA A 155 -10.68 8.16 7.38
CA ALA A 155 -10.10 9.41 7.87
C ALA A 155 -9.09 9.21 9.01
N THR A 156 -9.31 8.25 9.91
CA THR A 156 -8.38 7.98 11.01
C THR A 156 -7.04 7.49 10.48
N SER A 157 -7.03 6.63 9.45
CA SER A 157 -5.78 6.15 8.84
C SER A 157 -4.92 7.29 8.25
N THR A 158 -5.54 8.39 7.81
CA THR A 158 -4.83 9.52 7.21
C THR A 158 -4.07 10.37 8.22
N ILE A 159 -4.54 10.40 9.48
CA ILE A 159 -3.91 11.18 10.56
C ILE A 159 -2.88 10.37 11.35
N LEU A 160 -2.91 9.03 11.25
CA LEU A 160 -1.94 8.20 11.94
C LEU A 160 -0.61 8.24 11.18
N PRO A 161 0.53 8.53 11.86
CA PRO A 161 1.84 8.35 11.27
C PRO A 161 1.96 6.90 10.81
N LYS A 162 2.27 6.73 9.52
CA LYS A 162 2.51 5.42 8.91
C LYS A 162 3.59 4.71 9.75
N PRO A 163 3.33 3.48 10.24
CA PRO A 163 4.30 2.79 11.06
C PRO A 163 5.60 2.63 10.27
N LYS A 164 6.74 2.97 10.89
CA LYS A 164 8.08 2.86 10.27
C LYS A 164 8.44 1.42 9.85
N THR A 165 7.68 0.46 10.36
CA THR A 165 7.71 -0.96 10.01
C THR A 165 6.31 -1.52 10.20
N ARG A 166 5.70 -2.10 9.15
CA ARG A 166 4.50 -2.92 9.32
C ARG A 166 4.86 -4.11 10.24
N PRO A 167 4.09 -4.45 11.28
CA PRO A 167 4.30 -5.71 11.98
C PRO A 167 4.14 -6.82 10.94
N ALA A 168 5.20 -7.61 10.76
CA ALA A 168 5.18 -8.79 9.92
C ALA A 168 4.02 -9.67 10.39
N LEU A 169 3.04 -9.87 9.51
CA LEU A 169 1.99 -10.85 9.74
C LEU A 169 2.70 -12.18 9.97
N VAL A 170 2.38 -12.84 11.10
CA VAL A 170 2.78 -14.21 11.37
C VAL A 170 2.42 -15.05 10.14
N GLY A 171 3.46 -15.52 9.46
CA GLY A 171 3.38 -15.99 8.07
C GLY A 171 4.51 -15.45 7.21
N GLY A 172 5.72 -15.34 7.76
CA GLY A 172 6.96 -15.02 7.04
C GLY A 172 7.41 -16.15 6.11
N GLY A 173 6.50 -16.64 5.29
CA GLY A 173 6.80 -17.30 4.04
C GLY A 173 6.71 -16.24 2.95
N LEU A 174 7.78 -16.11 2.17
CA LEU A 174 7.82 -15.35 0.93
C LEU A 174 6.72 -15.89 0.00
N LEU A 175 5.48 -15.41 0.14
CA LEU A 175 4.49 -15.52 -0.92
C LEU A 175 4.86 -14.48 -1.97
N ILE A 176 5.83 -14.88 -2.80
CA ILE A 176 6.10 -14.29 -4.11
C ILE A 176 4.83 -14.52 -4.95
N GLY A 177 3.84 -13.65 -4.78
CA GLY A 177 2.83 -13.45 -5.81
C GLY A 177 3.51 -12.63 -6.91
N GLY A 178 3.79 -13.24 -8.05
CA GLY A 178 4.48 -12.63 -9.19
C GLY A 178 3.75 -11.43 -9.81
N ARG A 179 3.75 -10.28 -9.14
CA ARG A 179 3.26 -9.00 -9.65
C ARG A 179 4.35 -7.93 -9.57
N GLY A 180 5.38 -8.11 -10.39
CA GLY A 180 6.39 -7.09 -10.71
C GLY A 180 7.80 -7.34 -10.15
N LEU A 181 8.78 -6.82 -10.89
CA LEU A 181 10.26 -6.90 -10.82
C LEU A 181 10.97 -7.23 -9.49
N PRO A 182 12.09 -8.02 -9.49
CA PRO A 182 12.86 -8.57 -10.64
C PRO A 182 12.62 -10.07 -10.94
N ASP A 183 12.92 -10.49 -12.17
CA ASP A 183 12.75 -11.88 -12.67
C ASP A 183 13.68 -12.90 -11.96
N ASN A 184 14.82 -12.44 -11.42
CA ASN A 184 15.78 -13.26 -10.69
C ASN A 184 16.11 -12.68 -9.31
N LEU A 185 15.50 -13.22 -8.26
CA LEU A 185 15.79 -12.85 -6.85
C LEU A 185 17.14 -13.41 -6.35
N ASN A 186 17.82 -14.24 -7.15
CA ASN A 186 19.07 -14.91 -6.76
C ASN A 186 20.32 -14.04 -6.90
N ALA A 187 20.24 -12.90 -7.58
CA ALA A 187 21.37 -11.96 -7.73
C ALA A 187 21.75 -11.25 -6.41
N VAL A 188 20.95 -11.41 -5.35
CA VAL A 188 21.16 -10.76 -4.04
C VAL A 188 21.79 -11.71 -3.00
N GLN A 189 22.23 -12.92 -3.40
CA GLN A 189 23.11 -13.70 -2.53
C GLN A 189 24.51 -13.07 -2.50
N VAL A 190 24.75 -12.35 -1.41
CA VAL A 190 26.05 -11.86 -0.94
C VAL A 190 27.07 -13.00 -1.05
N LYS A 191 27.92 -12.97 -2.08
CA LYS A 191 29.18 -13.71 -2.05
C LYS A 191 30.08 -13.01 -1.03
N GLU A 192 30.50 -13.78 -0.04
CA GLU A 192 31.49 -13.38 0.94
C GLU A 192 32.74 -12.83 0.24
N GLY A 193 33.09 -11.59 0.58
CA GLY A 193 34.43 -11.06 0.37
C GLY A 193 34.72 -10.50 -1.02
N GLU A 194 34.06 -9.41 -1.41
CA GLU A 194 34.74 -8.37 -2.18
C GLU A 194 34.12 -6.99 -1.95
N ILE A 195 34.98 -5.98 -1.96
CA ILE A 195 34.84 -4.70 -1.28
C ILE A 195 33.89 -3.75 -2.03
N ALA A 196 32.98 -3.13 -1.26
CA ALA A 196 32.21 -1.91 -1.57
C ALA A 196 30.98 -2.01 -2.49
N THR A 197 30.03 -2.89 -2.19
CA THR A 197 28.61 -2.49 -2.32
C THR A 197 28.27 -1.68 -1.07
N ARG A 198 28.48 -0.35 -1.13
CA ARG A 198 27.85 0.56 -0.16
C ARG A 198 26.40 0.13 -0.05
N LYS A 199 25.94 -0.18 1.16
CA LYS A 199 24.52 -0.37 1.48
C LYS A 199 23.72 0.64 0.67
N LEU A 200 23.02 0.19 -0.37
CA LEU A 200 22.03 0.98 -1.11
C LEU A 200 20.76 1.08 -0.25
N GLN A 201 20.91 1.38 1.05
CA GLN A 201 19.86 1.91 1.90
C GLN A 201 19.79 3.42 1.63
N GLY A 202 19.43 3.75 0.39
CA GLY A 202 19.17 5.11 -0.04
C GLY A 202 17.69 5.45 0.10
N ARG A 203 17.41 6.71 0.38
CA ARG A 203 16.07 7.28 0.14
C ARG A 203 15.76 7.14 -1.36
N VAL A 204 14.49 6.95 -1.75
CA VAL A 204 14.10 6.58 -3.13
C VAL A 204 14.70 7.51 -4.19
N ASP A 205 14.90 8.79 -3.87
CA ASP A 205 15.59 9.77 -4.70
C ASP A 205 17.05 9.44 -5.00
N GLY A 206 17.80 8.89 -4.04
CA GLY A 206 19.17 8.43 -4.26
C GLY A 206 19.22 7.21 -5.17
N LEU A 207 18.35 6.24 -4.93
CA LEU A 207 18.29 5.00 -5.72
C LEU A 207 17.88 5.26 -7.17
N LEU A 208 16.93 6.17 -7.40
CA LEU A 208 16.55 6.57 -8.76
C LEU A 208 17.66 7.38 -9.45
N ALA A 209 18.46 8.16 -8.71
CA ALA A 209 19.64 8.82 -9.27
C ALA A 209 20.72 7.81 -9.67
N ASP A 210 20.94 6.79 -8.83
CA ASP A 210 21.88 5.72 -9.12
C ASP A 210 21.42 4.92 -10.35
N LEU A 211 20.12 4.67 -10.51
CA LEU A 211 19.56 4.01 -11.69
C LEU A 211 19.82 4.81 -12.98
N GLU A 212 19.72 6.14 -12.89
CA GLU A 212 20.00 7.07 -13.99
C GLU A 212 21.47 6.99 -14.45
N GLN A 213 22.40 6.78 -13.52
CA GLN A 213 23.85 6.82 -13.77
C GLN A 213 24.52 5.43 -13.88
N SER A 214 23.82 4.37 -13.49
CA SER A 214 24.40 3.02 -13.42
C SER A 214 24.76 2.47 -14.80
N SER A 215 25.77 1.61 -14.85
CA SER A 215 26.00 0.74 -16.01
C SER A 215 25.07 -0.47 -15.96
N ASP A 216 24.84 -1.13 -17.11
CA ASP A 216 23.90 -2.27 -17.24
C ASP A 216 24.09 -3.34 -16.16
N ALA A 217 25.34 -3.67 -15.83
CA ALA A 217 25.67 -4.70 -14.83
C ALA A 217 25.19 -4.39 -13.39
N LYS A 218 24.84 -3.14 -13.07
CA LYS A 218 24.37 -2.72 -11.74
C LYS A 218 22.87 -2.41 -11.69
N VAL A 219 22.20 -2.36 -12.84
CA VAL A 219 20.81 -1.90 -12.95
C VAL A 219 19.85 -2.80 -12.16
N GLU A 220 19.99 -4.12 -12.25
CA GLU A 220 19.11 -5.07 -11.54
C GLU A 220 19.19 -4.94 -10.02
N ALA A 221 20.41 -4.76 -9.48
CA ALA A 221 20.62 -4.59 -8.04
C ALA A 221 20.00 -3.28 -7.53
N VAL A 222 20.14 -2.20 -8.30
CA VAL A 222 19.52 -0.90 -7.97
C VAL A 222 18.00 -0.98 -8.10
N GLN A 223 17.49 -1.65 -9.12
CA GLN A 223 16.06 -1.88 -9.33
C GLN A 223 15.42 -2.66 -8.18
N ALA A 224 16.06 -3.75 -7.73
CA ALA A 224 15.62 -4.50 -6.56
C ALA A 224 15.56 -3.61 -5.31
N ALA A 225 16.59 -2.79 -5.08
CA ALA A 225 16.62 -1.83 -3.98
C ALA A 225 15.51 -0.76 -4.08
N VAL A 226 15.19 -0.27 -5.29
CA VAL A 226 14.09 0.67 -5.52
C VAL A 226 12.75 0.01 -5.17
N VAL A 227 12.52 -1.22 -5.63
CA VAL A 227 11.29 -1.96 -5.35
C VAL A 227 11.14 -2.21 -3.85
N GLU A 228 12.20 -2.65 -3.18
CA GLU A 228 12.23 -2.88 -1.74
C GLU A 228 11.92 -1.59 -0.96
N ALA A 229 12.60 -0.49 -1.28
CA ALA A 229 12.41 0.80 -0.62
C ALA A 229 10.98 1.35 -0.76
N VAL A 230 10.37 1.18 -1.94
CA VAL A 230 9.01 1.68 -2.21
C VAL A 230 7.94 0.75 -1.61
N GLN A 231 8.12 -0.57 -1.64
CA GLN A 231 7.14 -1.51 -1.09
C GLN A 231 7.15 -1.55 0.45
N LEU A 232 8.31 -1.39 1.07
CA LEU A 232 8.49 -1.58 2.51
C LEU A 232 8.54 -0.27 3.31
N ASP A 233 8.99 0.84 2.73
CA ASP A 233 9.27 2.08 3.48
C ASP A 233 8.32 3.25 3.10
N ARG A 234 8.48 3.87 1.92
CA ARG A 234 7.81 5.16 1.59
C ARG A 234 7.40 5.32 0.12
N PRO A 235 6.20 4.89 -0.28
CA PRO A 235 5.71 5.11 -1.65
C PRO A 235 5.49 6.60 -1.96
N GLU A 236 5.37 7.47 -0.95
CA GLU A 236 5.19 8.92 -1.13
C GLU A 236 6.44 9.59 -1.71
N ASP A 237 7.62 8.99 -1.50
CA ASP A 237 8.87 9.53 -2.02
C ASP A 237 8.89 9.52 -3.56
N LEU A 238 8.06 8.69 -4.21
CA LEU A 238 7.88 8.71 -5.66
C LEU A 238 7.17 9.97 -6.17
N ILE A 239 6.35 10.63 -5.35
CA ILE A 239 5.58 11.82 -5.75
C ILE A 239 6.52 12.96 -6.17
N GLY A 240 7.62 13.14 -5.45
CA GLY A 240 8.64 14.15 -5.75
C GLY A 240 9.59 13.77 -6.89
N GLN A 241 9.47 12.56 -7.43
CA GLN A 241 10.41 12.01 -8.43
C GLN A 241 9.78 11.90 -9.82
N VAL A 242 8.56 12.43 -10.03
CA VAL A 242 7.83 12.29 -11.29
C VAL A 242 8.66 12.70 -12.49
N ASP A 243 9.33 13.86 -12.48
CA ASP A 243 10.13 14.31 -13.62
C ASP A 243 11.34 13.41 -13.91
N ARG A 244 11.97 12.85 -12.88
CA ARG A 244 13.01 11.83 -13.05
C ARG A 244 12.42 10.55 -13.64
N LEU A 245 11.27 10.09 -13.16
CA LEU A 245 10.58 8.93 -13.72
C LEU A 245 10.19 9.15 -15.19
N LYS A 246 9.82 10.37 -15.59
CA LYS A 246 9.59 10.71 -17.01
C LYS A 246 10.85 10.49 -17.85
N LYS A 247 12.01 10.88 -17.34
CA LYS A 247 13.30 10.67 -18.00
C LYS A 247 13.64 9.18 -18.11
N LEU A 248 13.54 8.46 -17.00
CA LEU A 248 13.83 7.01 -16.93
C LEU A 248 12.89 6.17 -17.81
N ALA A 249 11.64 6.59 -17.98
CA ALA A 249 10.69 5.95 -18.88
C ALA A 249 11.11 5.98 -20.37
N THR A 250 12.08 6.82 -20.72
CA THR A 250 12.63 6.93 -22.09
C THR A 250 14.08 6.45 -22.20
N ASP A 251 14.60 5.78 -21.16
CA ASP A 251 15.97 5.25 -21.15
C ASP A 251 16.17 4.17 -22.21
N THR A 252 17.39 4.04 -22.73
CA THR A 252 17.73 3.00 -23.71
C THR A 252 17.62 1.59 -23.13
N ARG A 253 17.85 1.44 -21.82
CA ARG A 253 17.88 0.17 -21.11
C ARG A 253 16.47 -0.27 -20.73
N VAL A 254 16.13 -1.51 -21.09
CA VAL A 254 14.82 -2.12 -20.85
C VAL A 254 14.45 -2.07 -19.36
N GLU A 255 15.38 -2.47 -18.50
CA GLU A 255 15.17 -2.53 -17.05
C GLU A 255 14.83 -1.19 -16.41
N VAL A 256 15.47 -0.12 -16.90
CA VAL A 256 15.23 1.22 -16.39
C VAL A 256 13.85 1.72 -16.80
N ARG A 257 13.45 1.49 -18.07
CA ARG A 257 12.09 1.81 -18.52
C ARG A 257 11.04 1.02 -17.75
N ARG A 258 11.27 -0.28 -17.53
CA ARG A 258 10.38 -1.16 -16.77
C ARG A 258 10.19 -0.66 -15.34
N THR A 259 11.28 -0.31 -14.67
CA THR A 259 11.25 0.28 -13.32
C THR A 259 10.51 1.61 -13.30
N ALA A 260 10.69 2.45 -14.31
CA ALA A 260 9.98 3.71 -14.42
C ALA A 260 8.47 3.50 -14.58
N MET A 261 8.03 2.55 -15.41
CA MET A 261 6.60 2.20 -15.54
C MET A 261 6.02 1.68 -14.22
N TRP A 262 6.74 0.78 -13.55
CA TRP A 262 6.36 0.24 -12.25
C TRP A 262 6.16 1.35 -11.21
N ALA A 263 7.10 2.30 -11.14
CA ALA A 263 7.08 3.41 -10.21
C ALA A 263 5.98 4.43 -10.55
N LEU A 264 5.83 4.80 -11.84
CA LEU A 264 4.81 5.75 -12.30
C LEU A 264 3.40 5.32 -11.91
N GLY A 265 3.07 4.03 -12.07
CA GLY A 265 1.77 3.48 -11.67
C GLY A 265 1.46 3.63 -10.17
N ARG A 266 2.51 3.76 -9.33
CA ARG A 266 2.42 3.85 -7.87
C ARG A 266 2.56 5.28 -7.34
N THR A 267 2.84 6.26 -8.20
CA THR A 267 2.89 7.69 -7.81
C THR A 267 1.52 8.25 -7.41
N GLY A 268 0.43 7.65 -7.89
CA GLY A 268 -0.92 8.22 -7.78
C GLY A 268 -1.13 9.48 -8.63
N ASN A 269 -0.14 9.90 -9.41
CA ASN A 269 -0.24 11.06 -10.29
C ASN A 269 -0.87 10.65 -11.62
N ILE A 270 -2.11 11.10 -11.85
CA ILE A 270 -2.88 10.76 -13.05
C ILE A 270 -2.22 11.24 -14.35
N SER A 271 -1.44 12.33 -14.33
CA SER A 271 -0.70 12.82 -15.51
C SER A 271 0.34 11.81 -15.98
N GLY A 272 0.85 10.96 -15.08
CA GLY A 272 1.75 9.84 -15.40
C GLY A 272 1.11 8.77 -16.28
N ALA A 273 -0.23 8.73 -16.40
CA ALA A 273 -0.95 7.82 -17.28
C ALA A 273 -0.52 7.97 -18.75
N THR A 274 -0.16 9.18 -19.19
CA THR A 274 0.30 9.42 -20.57
C THR A 274 1.55 8.62 -20.92
N LEU A 275 2.50 8.54 -19.99
CA LEU A 275 3.72 7.77 -20.15
C LEU A 275 3.48 6.27 -20.06
N LEU A 276 2.61 5.82 -19.16
CA LEU A 276 2.22 4.42 -19.09
C LEU A 276 1.49 3.98 -20.36
N ILE A 277 0.57 4.80 -20.90
CA ILE A 277 -0.10 4.53 -22.18
C ILE A 277 0.91 4.42 -23.32
N ARG A 278 1.93 5.27 -23.35
CA ARG A 278 3.04 5.16 -24.30
C ARG A 278 3.83 3.86 -24.09
N GLY A 279 4.07 3.49 -22.83
CA GLY A 279 4.77 2.26 -22.45
C GLY A 279 4.07 0.97 -22.90
N LEU A 280 2.75 0.99 -23.13
CA LEU A 280 2.04 -0.15 -23.74
C LEU A 280 2.53 -0.47 -25.16
N SER A 281 3.18 0.47 -25.84
CA SER A 281 3.74 0.27 -27.18
C SER A 281 5.26 0.06 -27.14
N ASP A 282 5.84 -0.29 -25.99
CA ASP A 282 7.27 -0.57 -25.89
C ASP A 282 7.65 -1.79 -26.74
N ALA A 283 8.86 -1.76 -27.30
CA ALA A 283 9.40 -2.87 -28.08
C ALA A 283 9.54 -4.13 -27.21
N ASP A 284 9.86 -3.94 -25.93
CA ASP A 284 9.98 -5.02 -24.96
C ASP A 284 8.61 -5.37 -24.33
N GLU A 285 8.31 -6.67 -24.31
CA GLU A 285 7.05 -7.21 -23.79
C GLU A 285 6.91 -6.96 -22.28
N SER A 286 8.00 -7.04 -21.53
CA SER A 286 7.97 -6.89 -20.07
C SER A 286 7.75 -5.43 -19.66
N VAL A 287 8.26 -4.47 -20.42
CA VAL A 287 7.94 -3.04 -20.24
C VAL A 287 6.47 -2.76 -20.56
N SER A 288 5.96 -3.35 -21.65
CA SER A 288 4.54 -3.21 -22.06
C SER A 288 3.58 -3.78 -21.01
N ARG A 289 3.91 -4.97 -20.47
CA ARG A 289 3.18 -5.61 -19.36
C ARG A 289 3.22 -4.73 -18.11
N GLU A 290 4.38 -4.23 -17.72
CA GLU A 290 4.51 -3.40 -16.51
C GLU A 290 3.77 -2.06 -16.66
N ALA A 291 3.75 -1.48 -17.86
CA ALA A 291 2.93 -0.30 -18.15
C ALA A 291 1.44 -0.58 -17.98
N SER A 292 0.96 -1.75 -18.42
CA SER A 292 -0.42 -2.21 -18.21
C SER A 292 -0.75 -2.41 -16.73
N VAL A 293 0.16 -3.03 -15.96
CA VAL A 293 0.04 -3.16 -14.50
C VAL A 293 -0.01 -1.78 -13.85
N GLY A 294 0.88 -0.86 -14.23
CA GLY A 294 0.92 0.49 -13.71
C GLY A 294 -0.38 1.26 -13.96
N LEU A 295 -0.98 1.12 -15.15
CA LEU A 295 -2.29 1.70 -15.48
C LEU A 295 -3.42 1.08 -14.66
N SER A 296 -3.41 -0.24 -14.49
CA SER A 296 -4.38 -0.97 -13.65
C SER A 296 -4.34 -0.49 -12.20
N ILE A 297 -3.15 -0.24 -11.65
CA ILE A 297 -2.98 0.32 -10.30
C ILE A 297 -3.46 1.77 -10.26
N LEU A 298 -2.96 2.62 -11.15
CA LEU A 298 -3.26 4.06 -11.17
C LEU A 298 -4.75 4.34 -11.36
N SER A 299 -5.42 3.52 -12.17
CA SER A 299 -6.85 3.64 -12.48
C SER A 299 -7.77 2.88 -11.53
N ARG A 300 -7.22 2.09 -10.60
CA ARG A 300 -7.95 1.16 -9.73
C ARG A 300 -8.81 0.16 -10.52
N LYS A 301 -8.25 -0.39 -11.60
CA LYS A 301 -8.86 -1.44 -12.44
C LYS A 301 -8.00 -2.70 -12.38
N PRO A 302 -8.21 -3.59 -11.39
CA PRO A 302 -7.32 -4.73 -11.16
C PRO A 302 -7.30 -5.76 -12.29
N GLU A 303 -8.34 -5.77 -13.14
CA GLU A 303 -8.46 -6.66 -14.32
C GLU A 303 -8.04 -5.97 -15.64
N GLY A 304 -7.45 -4.77 -15.57
CA GLY A 304 -7.15 -3.97 -16.75
C GLY A 304 -8.35 -3.20 -17.29
N CYS A 305 -8.25 -2.74 -18.54
CA CYS A 305 -9.26 -1.88 -19.18
C CYS A 305 -9.95 -2.58 -20.35
N GLY A 306 -10.70 -3.65 -20.07
CA GLY A 306 -11.44 -4.42 -21.08
C GLY A 306 -10.58 -5.35 -21.93
N LEU A 307 -9.29 -5.44 -21.61
CA LEU A 307 -8.32 -6.40 -22.15
C LEU A 307 -7.43 -6.92 -21.01
N PRO A 308 -6.87 -8.13 -21.16
CA PRO A 308 -5.94 -8.68 -20.18
C PRO A 308 -4.73 -7.79 -19.94
N ILE A 309 -4.22 -7.84 -18.71
CA ILE A 309 -3.02 -7.09 -18.31
C ILE A 309 -1.78 -7.66 -18.98
N ASP A 310 -1.69 -8.98 -19.08
CA ASP A 310 -0.57 -9.66 -19.70
C ASP A 310 -0.73 -9.63 -21.23
N PRO A 311 0.23 -9.03 -21.98
CA PRO A 311 0.20 -9.01 -23.44
C PRO A 311 0.31 -10.40 -24.09
N THR A 312 0.74 -11.43 -23.34
CA THR A 312 0.83 -12.80 -23.86
C THR A 312 -0.40 -13.66 -23.55
N GLU A 313 -1.41 -13.11 -22.87
CA GLU A 313 -2.57 -13.90 -22.49
C GLU A 313 -3.38 -14.36 -23.70
N GLY A 314 -3.58 -15.68 -23.81
CA GLY A 314 -4.24 -16.31 -24.95
C GLY A 314 -3.32 -16.66 -26.12
N LEU A 315 -2.01 -16.41 -26.02
CA LEU A 315 -1.02 -17.07 -26.87
C LEU A 315 -0.86 -18.54 -26.47
N LYS A 316 -0.64 -19.40 -27.47
CA LYS A 316 -0.24 -20.79 -27.23
C LYS A 316 1.26 -20.84 -26.96
N ASP A 317 1.68 -21.85 -26.18
CA ASP A 317 3.10 -22.06 -25.87
C ASP A 317 3.95 -22.39 -27.12
N ASP A 318 3.32 -22.94 -28.16
CA ASP A 318 3.94 -23.33 -29.44
C ASP A 318 3.71 -22.30 -30.58
N ALA A 319 3.21 -21.10 -30.26
CA ALA A 319 2.96 -20.07 -31.25
C ALA A 319 4.25 -19.63 -31.97
N SER A 320 4.16 -19.46 -33.29
CA SER A 320 5.27 -18.96 -34.11
C SER A 320 5.60 -17.50 -33.81
N ASP A 321 6.81 -17.05 -34.16
CA ASP A 321 7.24 -15.66 -33.97
C ASP A 321 6.32 -14.65 -34.69
N GLU A 322 5.79 -15.01 -35.85
CA GLU A 322 4.84 -14.18 -36.61
C GLU A 322 3.48 -14.07 -35.93
N GLU A 323 2.96 -15.17 -35.38
CA GLU A 323 1.71 -15.19 -34.61
C GLU A 323 1.85 -14.41 -33.31
N ARG A 324 2.97 -14.60 -32.59
CA ARG A 324 3.31 -13.84 -31.37
C ARG A 324 3.38 -12.35 -31.67
N LYS A 325 4.11 -11.96 -32.71
CA LYS A 325 4.20 -10.54 -33.13
C LYS A 325 2.84 -9.96 -33.46
N THR A 326 2.03 -10.67 -34.25
CA THR A 326 0.69 -10.20 -34.65
C THR A 326 -0.24 -10.04 -33.44
N HIS A 327 -0.20 -11.00 -32.51
CA HIS A 327 -0.96 -10.94 -31.26
C HIS A 327 -0.56 -9.73 -30.41
N LEU A 328 0.74 -9.55 -30.19
CA LEU A 328 1.27 -8.44 -29.40
C LEU A 328 0.93 -7.10 -30.03
N ASP A 329 1.13 -6.93 -31.33
CA ASP A 329 0.84 -5.66 -32.01
C ASP A 329 -0.65 -5.31 -31.94
N LYS A 330 -1.53 -6.31 -32.03
CA LYS A 330 -2.97 -6.13 -31.80
C LYS A 330 -3.25 -5.72 -30.36
N TRP A 331 -2.72 -6.46 -29.37
CA TRP A 331 -2.89 -6.14 -27.96
C TRP A 331 -2.41 -4.72 -27.62
N ARG A 332 -1.23 -4.33 -28.11
CA ARG A 332 -0.64 -2.99 -27.87
C ARG A 332 -1.56 -1.89 -28.38
N LYS A 333 -2.05 -2.04 -29.62
CA LYS A 333 -2.96 -1.08 -30.26
C LYS A 333 -4.29 -0.96 -29.51
N ASP A 334 -4.92 -2.08 -29.21
CA ASP A 334 -6.26 -2.10 -28.62
C ASP A 334 -6.22 -1.64 -27.15
N SER A 335 -5.21 -2.09 -26.38
CA SER A 335 -4.96 -1.65 -25.01
C SER A 335 -4.68 -0.15 -24.93
N ALA A 336 -3.79 0.38 -25.78
CA ALA A 336 -3.50 1.81 -25.83
C ALA A 336 -4.76 2.64 -26.14
N SER A 337 -5.60 2.19 -27.07
CA SER A 337 -6.86 2.85 -27.41
C SER A 337 -7.84 2.90 -26.23
N LEU A 338 -8.01 1.79 -25.51
CA LEU A 338 -8.90 1.70 -24.35
C LEU A 338 -8.41 2.58 -23.19
N TRP A 339 -7.12 2.51 -22.88
CA TRP A 339 -6.52 3.32 -21.83
C TRP A 339 -6.49 4.81 -22.18
N GLN A 340 -6.30 5.17 -23.45
CA GLN A 340 -6.39 6.56 -23.91
C GLN A 340 -7.81 7.11 -23.74
N LYS A 341 -8.85 6.33 -24.11
CA LYS A 341 -10.25 6.71 -23.86
C LYS A 341 -10.53 6.90 -22.37
N TRP A 342 -10.02 6.00 -21.53
CA TRP A 342 -10.13 6.14 -20.08
C TRP A 342 -9.47 7.42 -19.59
N TYR A 343 -8.21 7.67 -19.98
CA TYR A 343 -7.47 8.85 -19.56
C TYR A 343 -8.17 10.14 -19.99
N PHE A 344 -8.67 10.24 -21.22
CA PHE A 344 -9.43 11.42 -21.66
C PHE A 344 -10.68 11.70 -20.83
N LYS A 345 -11.29 10.67 -20.23
CA LYS A 345 -12.43 10.82 -19.32
C LYS A 345 -12.03 11.34 -17.93
N VAL A 346 -10.85 10.94 -17.42
CA VAL A 346 -10.43 11.22 -16.04
C VAL A 346 -9.32 12.26 -15.91
N ARG A 347 -8.73 12.71 -17.02
CA ARG A 347 -7.60 13.64 -17.00
C ARG A 347 -7.94 14.96 -16.28
N PRO A 348 -6.94 15.56 -15.60
CA PRO A 348 -7.02 16.89 -15.00
C PRO A 348 -7.56 17.95 -15.96
N TYR A 349 -8.23 18.97 -15.42
CA TYR A 349 -8.88 20.02 -16.21
C TYR A 349 -7.89 20.84 -17.05
N ASP A 350 -6.72 21.12 -16.50
CA ASP A 350 -5.58 21.79 -17.14
C ASP A 350 -4.98 21.01 -18.32
N GLU A 351 -5.21 19.70 -18.39
CA GLU A 351 -4.78 18.83 -19.51
C GLU A 351 -5.88 18.62 -20.58
N ARG A 352 -7.04 19.29 -20.44
CA ARG A 352 -8.16 19.25 -21.40
C ARG A 352 -8.04 20.37 -22.42
N ASP A 353 -7.03 20.34 -23.29
CA ASP A 353 -6.97 21.26 -24.44
C ASP A 353 -7.92 20.80 -25.57
N ASP A 354 -9.21 20.79 -25.27
CA ASP A 354 -10.29 20.36 -26.17
C ASP A 354 -10.65 21.43 -27.22
N ARG A 355 -9.92 22.58 -27.23
CA ARG A 355 -10.12 23.66 -28.21
C ARG A 355 -9.75 23.24 -29.63
N THR A 356 -8.95 22.21 -29.82
CA THR A 356 -8.60 21.68 -31.15
C THR A 356 -9.63 20.67 -31.68
N LEU A 357 -10.47 20.07 -30.83
CA LEU A 357 -11.50 19.10 -31.23
C LEU A 357 -12.80 19.74 -31.74
N LEU A 358 -13.08 21.00 -31.40
CA LEU A 358 -14.23 21.76 -31.90
C LEU A 358 -14.06 22.26 -33.35
N LYS A 359 -12.86 22.16 -33.96
CA LYS A 359 -12.59 22.58 -35.34
C LYS A 359 -12.71 21.48 -36.41
N ARG A 360 -13.09 20.24 -36.03
CA ARG A 360 -13.31 19.12 -36.98
C ARG A 360 -14.78 18.80 -37.26
N LYS A 361 -15.70 19.66 -36.82
CA LYS A 361 -17.10 19.66 -37.26
C LYS A 361 -17.49 21.06 -37.73
N SER A 362 -17.00 21.44 -38.91
CA SER A 362 -17.65 22.41 -39.79
C SER A 362 -17.57 21.90 -41.22
#